data_AF-A0A2V7EGB6-F1
#
_entry.id   AF-A0A2V7EGB6-F1
#
_cell.length_a   1.000
_cell.length_b   1.000
_cell.length_c   1.000
_cell.angle_alpha   90.00
_cell.angle_beta   90.00
_cell.angle_gamma   90.00
#
_symmetry.space_group_name_H-M   'P 1'
#
loop_
_entity.id
_entity.type
_entity.pdbx_description
1 polymer ?
#
loop_
_entity_poly.entity_id
_entity_poly.type
_entity_poly.pdbx_seq_one_letter_code
_entity_poly.pdbx_strand_id
1 'polypeptide(L)' 'AADTNPPNVYGLGHQGYYRNVLAVLRGEAKPDTDGRAGRKSLELILGIYESAKTGREVPLPLRAQV' A
#
# COMPACT_ATOMS: atom_id res chain seq x y z
N ALA A 1 8.84 -18.40 -18.14
CA ALA A 1 8.75 -17.73 -16.82
C ALA A 1 8.22 -16.33 -17.06
N ALA A 2 7.35 -15.81 -16.20
CA ALA A 2 6.94 -14.40 -16.31
C ALA A 2 8.17 -13.52 -16.06
N ASP A 3 8.41 -12.55 -16.93
CA ASP A 3 9.51 -11.59 -16.80
C ASP A 3 9.26 -10.71 -15.57
N THR A 4 10.13 -10.80 -14.56
CA THR A 4 10.03 -10.05 -13.31
C THR A 4 10.83 -8.75 -13.35
N ASN A 5 11.55 -8.45 -14.45
CA ASN A 5 12.37 -7.26 -14.57
C ASN A 5 11.70 -6.22 -15.48
N PRO A 6 11.09 -5.17 -14.92
CA PRO A 6 10.37 -4.21 -15.73
C PRO A 6 11.32 -3.33 -16.57
N PRO A 7 10.89 -2.87 -17.76
CA PRO A 7 11.72 -2.06 -18.65
C PRO A 7 12.00 -0.64 -18.12
N ASN A 8 11.30 -0.21 -17.07
CA ASN A 8 11.47 1.08 -16.42
C ASN A 8 10.90 1.07 -14.98
N VAL A 9 11.07 2.19 -14.27
CA VAL A 9 10.59 2.40 -12.89
C VAL A 9 9.06 2.26 -12.74
N TYR A 10 8.30 2.33 -13.84
CA TYR A 10 6.85 2.15 -13.84
C TYR A 10 6.42 0.69 -13.92
N GLY A 11 7.33 -0.29 -13.89
CA GLY A 11 6.92 -1.66 -13.61
C GLY A 11 5.95 -2.28 -14.63
N LEU A 12 5.37 -3.42 -14.25
CA LEU A 12 4.26 -4.05 -14.98
C LEU A 12 2.90 -3.85 -14.28
N GLY A 13 2.90 -3.27 -13.06
CA GLY A 13 1.72 -3.20 -12.19
C GLY A 13 0.77 -2.03 -12.45
N HIS A 14 1.25 -0.90 -12.97
CA HIS A 14 0.45 0.33 -13.07
C HIS A 14 -0.77 0.17 -13.97
N GLN A 15 -0.63 -0.51 -15.12
CA GLN A 15 -1.76 -0.70 -16.03
C GLN A 15 -2.85 -1.58 -15.42
N GLY A 16 -2.47 -2.62 -14.66
CA GLY A 16 -3.41 -3.45 -13.91
C GLY A 16 -4.12 -2.65 -12.82
N TYR A 17 -3.36 -1.88 -12.04
CA TYR A 17 -3.89 -0.99 -11.01
C TYR A 17 -4.92 0.00 -11.58
N TYR A 18 -4.58 0.73 -12.64
CA TYR A 18 -5.50 1.69 -13.25
C TYR A 18 -6.75 1.02 -13.84
N ARG A 19 -6.63 -0.19 -14.41
CA ARG A 19 -7.80 -0.96 -14.86
C ARG A 19 -8.74 -1.29 -13.70
N ASN A 20 -8.21 -1.76 -12.56
CA ASN A 20 -9.02 -2.01 -11.37
C ASN A 20 -9.70 -0.72 -10.88
N VAL A 21 -8.95 0.40 -10.78
CA VAL A 21 -9.51 1.69 -10.38
C VAL A 21 -10.69 2.10 -11.27
N LEU A 22 -10.55 2.02 -12.58
CA LEU A 22 -11.63 2.37 -13.52
C LEU A 22 -12.86 1.46 -13.38
N ALA A 23 -12.66 0.15 -13.23
CA ALA A 23 -13.74 -0.80 -13.04
C ALA A 23 -14.49 -0.56 -11.71
N VAL A 24 -13.77 -0.24 -10.63
CA VAL A 24 -14.38 0.13 -9.33
C VAL A 24 -15.23 1.37 -9.44
N LEU A 25 -14.73 2.43 -10.12
CA LEU A 25 -15.49 3.67 -10.32
C LEU A 25 -16.76 3.46 -11.16
N ARG A 26 -16.80 2.42 -12.00
CA ARG A 26 -17.98 2.02 -12.78
C ARG A 26 -18.92 1.07 -12.02
N GLY A 27 -18.54 0.61 -10.83
CA GLY A 27 -19.29 -0.39 -10.06
C GLY A 27 -19.13 -1.83 -10.58
N GLU A 28 -18.14 -2.09 -11.43
CA GLU A 28 -17.89 -3.38 -12.07
C GLU A 28 -16.93 -4.27 -11.26
N ALA A 29 -16.18 -3.70 -10.32
CA ALA A 29 -15.19 -4.42 -9.52
C ALA A 29 -15.10 -3.92 -8.07
N LYS A 30 -14.43 -4.71 -7.22
CA LYS A 30 -13.98 -4.28 -5.88
C LYS A 30 -12.55 -3.75 -5.97
N PRO A 31 -12.17 -2.75 -5.15
CA PRO A 31 -10.81 -2.25 -5.12
C PRO A 31 -9.85 -3.34 -4.65
N ASP A 32 -8.85 -3.64 -5.47
CA ASP A 32 -7.79 -4.60 -5.12
C ASP A 32 -6.94 -4.06 -3.95
N THR A 33 -6.81 -2.74 -3.87
CA THR A 33 -6.21 -2.04 -2.73
C THR A 33 -7.13 -0.89 -2.31
N ASP A 34 -7.86 -1.07 -1.22
CA ASP A 34 -8.74 -0.06 -0.67
C ASP A 34 -8.01 0.88 0.32
N GLY A 35 -8.70 1.94 0.78
CA GLY A 35 -8.12 2.88 1.73
C GLY A 35 -7.72 2.25 3.08
N ARG A 36 -8.32 1.13 3.49
CA ARG A 36 -7.94 0.42 4.71
C ARG A 36 -6.63 -0.35 4.51
N ALA A 37 -6.45 -1.00 3.37
CA ALA A 37 -5.20 -1.63 3.01
C ALA A 37 -4.06 -0.60 2.92
N GLY A 38 -4.31 0.55 2.29
CA GLY A 38 -3.34 1.65 2.23
C GLY A 38 -2.93 2.18 3.61
N ARG A 39 -3.87 2.28 4.56
CA ARG A 39 -3.57 2.71 5.94
C ARG A 39 -2.58 1.78 6.64
N LYS A 40 -2.69 0.46 6.46
CA LYS A 40 -1.77 -0.50 7.09
C LYS A 40 -0.32 -0.26 6.67
N SER A 41 -0.09 0.06 5.38
CA SER A 41 1.25 0.40 4.88
C SER A 41 1.79 1.67 5.53
N LEU A 42 0.95 2.70 5.69
CA LEU A 42 1.34 3.95 6.36
C LEU A 42 1.64 3.73 7.85
N GLU A 43 0.84 2.92 8.54
CA GLU A 43 1.07 2.56 9.95
C GLU A 43 2.41 1.86 10.15
N LEU A 44 2.75 0.93 9.25
CA LEU A 44 4.04 0.26 9.28
C LEU A 44 5.21 1.23 9.07
N ILE A 45 5.12 2.10 8.06
CA ILE A 45 6.16 3.11 7.77
C ILE A 45 6.35 4.04 8.98
N LEU A 46 5.26 4.55 9.55
CA LEU A 46 5.30 5.39 10.75
C LEU A 46 5.90 4.64 11.95
N GLY A 47 5.54 3.38 12.15
CA GLY A 47 6.11 2.54 13.20
C GLY A 47 7.62 2.31 13.04
N ILE A 48 8.10 2.13 11.79
CA ILE A 48 9.53 2.03 11.49
C ILE A 48 10.25 3.32 11.90
N TYR A 49 9.73 4.49 11.52
CA TYR A 49 10.34 5.77 11.88
C TYR A 49 10.33 6.03 13.38
N GLU A 50 9.23 5.72 14.07
CA GLU A 50 9.15 5.86 15.53
C GLU A 50 10.10 4.90 16.25
N SER A 51 10.24 3.66 15.75
CA SER A 51 11.20 2.69 16.29
C SER A 51 12.64 3.17 16.10
N ALA A 52 12.98 3.67 14.91
CA ALA A 52 14.30 4.22 14.63
C ALA A 52 14.63 5.43 15.51
N LYS A 53 13.64 6.30 15.77
CA LYS A 53 13.78 7.49 16.62
C LYS A 53 13.97 7.12 18.10
N THR A 54 13.25 6.12 18.59
CA THR A 54 13.19 5.80 20.03
C THR A 54 14.14 4.66 20.43
N GLY A 55 14.61 3.87 19.47
CA GLY A 55 15.35 2.63 19.71
C GLY A 55 14.51 1.53 20.38
N ARG A 56 13.17 1.59 20.26
CA ARG A 56 12.23 0.67 20.93
C ARG A 56 11.31 -0.02 19.93
N GLU A 57 10.75 -1.15 20.34
CA GLU A 57 9.68 -1.80 19.60
C GLU A 57 8.41 -0.93 19.61
N VAL A 58 7.72 -0.87 18.46
CA VAL A 58 6.47 -0.12 18.28
C VAL A 58 5.33 -1.09 17.96
N PRO A 59 4.31 -1.24 18.83
CA PRO A 59 3.19 -2.13 18.55
C PRO A 59 2.26 -1.55 17.47
N LEU A 60 1.75 -2.44 16.61
CA LEU A 60 0.74 -2.13 15.60
C LEU A 60 -0.61 -2.81 15.94
N PRO A 61 -1.77 -2.24 15.53
CA PRO A 61 -1.94 -0.99 14.80
C PRO A 61 -1.56 0.24 15.64
N LEU A 62 -1.20 1.34 14.98
CA LEU A 62 -0.85 2.56 15.69
C LEU A 62 -2.12 3.10 16.37
N ARG A 63 -2.00 3.50 17.63
CA ARG A 63 -3.12 4.14 18.33
C ARG A 63 -3.33 5.52 17.71
N ALA A 64 -4.54 5.77 17.21
CA ALA A 64 -4.93 7.12 16.83
C ALA A 64 -4.78 8.02 18.06
N GLN A 65 -4.00 9.10 17.92
CA GLN A 65 -4.00 10.18 18.90
C GLN A 65 -5.33 10.92 18.68
N VAL A 66 -6.33 10.57 19.47
CA VAL A 66 -7.59 11.32 19.58
C VAL A 66 -7.40 12.40 20.64
#